data_AF-A0AAN6D8F2-F1
#
_entry.id   AF-A0AAN6D8F2-F1
#
_cell.length_a   1.000
_cell.length_b   1.000
_cell.length_c   1.000
_cell.angle_alpha   90.00
_cell.angle_beta   90.00
_cell.angle_gamma   90.00
#
_symmetry.space_group_name_H-M   'P 1'
#
loop_
_entity.id
_entity.type
_entity.pdbx_description
1 polymer ?
#
loop_
_entity_poly.entity_id
_entity_poly.type
_entity_poly.pdbx_seq_one_letter_code
_entity_poly.pdbx_strand_id
1 'polypeptide(L)'
;MRSAEVLSGADPPKRRKHEVHRQDTEIDKIVTEVGSLNNNSSGTYSSYLGSATGTTLLQIFLNQVDVSTLHGLKSLDLNNGNLNAFHESSFANAVYATLPNHTIIDYLWISYIDEVHVLYPIIDISRVRKIISDLKNRSMASFGPGERYVLFMVFAIASYCSQNKKTYQQLKDDNLPREYFASAFKYLEATGSGSQEELIESLEMLTLWSLISNDSTGNLWKLTRHVVTLCIELGCHRYNPNWDIGESTTERRNRLWWCAFMFERQVAVQTGRVLSIRSQAIDAELPKFSDRDALTAE
;
A
#
# COMPACT_ATOMS: atom_id res chain seq x y z
N MET A 1 13.82 9.62 -93.38
CA MET A 1 12.64 8.74 -93.18
C MET A 1 12.36 8.72 -91.68
N ARG A 2 11.31 9.43 -91.23
CA ARG A 2 10.63 9.44 -89.90
C ARG A 2 11.50 9.50 -88.63
N SER A 3 11.19 10.20 -87.55
CA SER A 3 10.18 11.19 -87.13
C SER A 3 10.67 11.62 -85.74
N ALA A 4 10.70 12.92 -85.44
CA ALA A 4 10.91 13.43 -84.08
C ALA A 4 9.85 14.51 -83.85
N GLU A 5 8.71 14.09 -83.27
CA GLU A 5 7.67 15.00 -82.80
C GLU A 5 7.64 15.01 -81.28
N VAL A 6 7.38 16.22 -80.79
CA VAL A 6 7.47 16.72 -79.43
C VAL A 6 6.09 16.58 -78.77
N LEU A 7 6.03 16.31 -77.46
CA LEU A 7 5.37 17.12 -76.41
C LEU A 7 4.66 16.33 -75.30
N SER A 8 5.01 16.76 -74.07
CA SER A 8 4.13 17.05 -72.92
C SER A 8 3.74 15.93 -71.94
N GLY A 9 4.21 16.10 -70.71
CA GLY A 9 3.44 15.76 -69.49
C GLY A 9 4.11 14.77 -68.54
N ALA A 10 4.88 15.27 -67.55
CA ALA A 10 4.91 14.74 -66.17
C ALA A 10 5.90 15.52 -65.28
N ASP A 11 5.39 16.02 -64.16
CA ASP A 11 6.08 16.69 -63.04
C ASP A 11 7.09 15.77 -62.29
N PRO A 12 8.03 16.35 -61.51
CA PRO A 12 9.28 15.71 -61.09
C PRO A 12 9.14 14.70 -59.92
N PRO A 13 10.07 13.73 -59.77
CA PRO A 13 9.98 12.73 -58.72
C PRO A 13 10.75 13.06 -57.42
N LYS A 14 10.04 12.85 -56.30
CA LYS A 14 10.41 12.17 -55.02
C LYS A 14 11.36 12.81 -53.96
N ARG A 15 10.73 13.08 -52.81
CA ARG A 15 11.05 12.73 -51.38
C ARG A 15 12.40 13.15 -50.74
N ARG A 16 12.31 13.94 -49.66
CA ARG A 16 12.49 13.49 -48.24
C ARG A 16 12.23 14.66 -47.25
N LYS A 17 11.34 14.45 -46.27
CA LYS A 17 11.23 15.27 -45.05
C LYS A 17 11.97 14.55 -43.92
N HIS A 18 12.74 15.30 -43.13
CA HIS A 18 12.90 15.21 -41.66
C HIS A 18 14.33 15.45 -41.19
N GLU A 19 14.59 16.61 -40.59
CA GLU A 19 15.74 16.80 -39.70
C GLU A 19 15.48 17.91 -38.66
N VAL A 20 14.47 17.71 -37.81
CA VAL A 20 14.26 18.50 -36.57
C VAL A 20 14.09 17.61 -35.32
N HIS A 21 14.08 16.28 -35.48
CA HIS A 21 13.73 15.34 -34.39
C HIS A 21 14.94 14.60 -33.77
N ARG A 22 16.17 15.12 -33.93
CA ARG A 22 17.39 14.44 -33.43
C ARG A 22 18.00 15.03 -32.16
N GLN A 23 17.71 16.28 -31.79
CA GLN A 23 18.24 16.87 -30.54
C GLN A 23 17.35 16.59 -29.33
N ASP A 24 16.02 16.53 -29.49
CA ASP A 24 15.09 16.20 -28.40
C ASP A 24 15.33 14.78 -27.87
N THR A 25 15.75 13.84 -28.73
CA THR A 25 16.05 12.47 -28.33
C THR A 25 17.32 12.32 -27.48
N GLU A 26 18.26 13.28 -27.53
CA GLU A 26 19.41 13.26 -26.62
C GLU A 26 19.10 13.89 -25.26
N ILE A 27 18.26 14.93 -25.24
CA ILE A 27 17.78 15.54 -23.99
C ILE A 27 16.90 14.52 -23.23
N ASP A 28 16.02 13.80 -23.92
CA ASP A 28 15.24 12.71 -23.30
C ASP A 28 16.12 11.59 -22.78
N LYS A 29 17.20 11.23 -23.49
CA LYS A 29 18.16 10.24 -23.00
C LYS A 29 18.87 10.70 -21.72
N ILE A 30 19.25 11.98 -21.63
CA ILE A 30 19.86 12.55 -20.42
C ILE A 30 18.82 12.66 -19.29
N VAL A 31 17.57 13.01 -19.56
CA VAL A 31 16.50 13.04 -18.55
C VAL A 31 16.23 11.65 -17.99
N THR A 32 16.31 10.63 -18.85
CA THR A 32 16.23 9.21 -18.43
C THR A 32 17.47 8.79 -17.62
N GLU A 33 18.65 9.32 -17.96
CA GLU A 33 19.94 9.06 -17.29
C GLU A 33 20.15 9.91 -16.01
N VAL A 34 19.36 10.98 -15.82
CA VAL A 34 19.33 11.80 -14.60
C VAL A 34 18.22 11.34 -13.65
N GLY A 35 17.17 10.68 -14.16
CA GLY A 35 16.23 9.89 -13.36
C GLY A 35 16.87 8.71 -12.62
N SER A 36 18.14 8.42 -12.93
CA SER A 36 19.02 7.47 -12.25
C SER A 36 19.87 8.04 -11.11
N LEU A 37 19.64 9.28 -10.66
CA LEU A 37 20.47 9.92 -9.63
C LEU A 37 19.77 10.00 -8.26
N ASN A 38 20.01 8.95 -7.47
CA ASN A 38 20.50 9.00 -6.09
C ASN A 38 19.86 10.03 -5.13
N ASN A 39 19.06 9.55 -4.17
CA ASN A 39 18.78 10.30 -2.95
C ASN A 39 20.03 10.29 -2.05
N ASN A 40 20.76 11.41 -2.03
CA ASN A 40 21.78 11.68 -1.03
C ASN A 40 21.12 11.81 0.36
N SER A 41 20.99 10.69 1.06
CA SER A 41 21.09 10.71 2.52
C SER A 41 22.55 10.50 2.88
N SER A 42 23.11 11.41 3.66
CA SER A 42 24.49 11.39 4.12
C SER A 42 24.79 10.08 4.86
N GLY A 43 25.35 9.09 4.16
CA GLY A 43 25.64 7.76 4.69
C GLY A 43 25.74 6.71 3.59
N THR A 44 26.90 6.62 2.96
CA THR A 44 27.53 5.52 2.15
C THR A 44 26.75 4.44 1.38
N TYR A 45 25.43 4.47 1.21
CA TYR A 45 24.71 3.54 0.32
C TYR A 45 23.65 4.27 -0.52
N SER A 46 24.07 4.69 -1.71
CA SER A 46 23.19 5.17 -2.77
C SER A 46 22.32 4.00 -3.27
N SER A 47 21.04 3.97 -2.89
CA SER A 47 20.09 2.99 -3.41
C SER A 47 19.38 3.61 -4.61
N TYR A 48 19.62 3.05 -5.79
CA TYR A 48 18.95 3.39 -7.03
C TYR A 48 17.46 3.04 -6.93
N LEU A 49 16.60 4.04 -6.85
CA LEU A 49 15.15 3.87 -6.95
C LEU A 49 14.76 4.22 -8.39
N GLY A 50 14.57 3.22 -9.24
CA GLY A 50 14.08 3.43 -10.61
C GLY A 50 12.69 4.09 -10.60
N SER A 51 12.26 4.63 -11.74
CA SER A 51 10.95 5.30 -11.96
C SER A 51 9.70 4.47 -11.62
N ALA A 52 9.88 3.20 -11.22
CA ALA A 52 8.87 2.32 -10.66
C ALA A 52 8.85 2.38 -9.12
N THR A 53 8.76 3.59 -8.54
CA THR A 53 8.45 3.74 -7.12
C THR A 53 7.16 2.98 -6.81
N GLY A 54 7.12 2.25 -5.68
CA GLY A 54 6.00 1.38 -5.28
C GLY A 54 4.61 2.02 -5.33
N THR A 55 4.51 3.36 -5.33
CA THR A 55 3.26 4.11 -5.53
C THR A 55 2.69 3.98 -6.94
N THR A 56 3.50 4.07 -8.00
CA THR A 56 3.06 3.88 -9.39
C THR A 56 2.63 2.43 -9.62
N LEU A 57 3.38 1.47 -9.07
CA LEU A 57 3.00 0.06 -9.10
C LEU A 57 1.75 -0.21 -8.27
N LEU A 58 1.57 0.45 -7.12
CA LEU A 58 0.35 0.35 -6.32
C LEU A 58 -0.84 0.92 -7.10
N GLN A 59 -0.70 2.05 -7.77
CA GLN A 59 -1.76 2.62 -8.62
C GLN A 59 -2.12 1.67 -9.77
N ILE A 60 -1.12 1.12 -10.46
CA ILE A 60 -1.33 0.11 -11.51
C ILE A 60 -1.98 -1.15 -10.92
N PHE A 61 -1.53 -1.60 -9.75
CA PHE A 61 -2.07 -2.75 -9.04
C PHE A 61 -3.54 -2.53 -8.66
N LEU A 62 -3.87 -1.41 -8.03
CA LEU A 62 -5.24 -1.04 -7.67
C LEU A 62 -6.13 -0.94 -8.92
N ASN A 63 -5.58 -0.49 -10.05
CA ASN A 63 -6.27 -0.48 -11.35
C ASN A 63 -6.42 -1.88 -11.98
N GLN A 64 -5.51 -2.82 -11.70
CA GLN A 64 -5.52 -4.21 -12.20
C GLN A 64 -6.23 -5.21 -11.28
N VAL A 65 -6.47 -4.82 -10.04
CA VAL A 65 -7.39 -5.50 -9.15
C VAL A 65 -8.78 -5.14 -9.63
N ASP A 66 -9.44 -6.12 -10.25
CA ASP A 66 -10.80 -5.99 -10.73
C ASP A 66 -11.74 -5.79 -9.52
N VAL A 67 -12.01 -4.53 -9.20
CA VAL A 67 -12.95 -4.06 -8.17
C VAL A 67 -14.40 -4.41 -8.54
N SER A 68 -14.64 -5.11 -9.65
CA SER A 68 -15.95 -5.68 -10.00
C SER A 68 -16.51 -6.69 -8.98
N THR A 69 -15.68 -7.28 -8.11
CA THR A 69 -16.16 -8.11 -6.98
C THR A 69 -16.59 -7.32 -5.73
N LEU A 70 -16.45 -5.98 -5.73
CA LEU A 70 -17.01 -5.08 -4.71
C LEU A 70 -18.48 -4.69 -4.98
N HIS A 71 -19.17 -5.44 -5.87
CA HIS A 71 -20.59 -5.35 -6.24
C HIS A 71 -21.20 -3.94 -6.16
N GLY A 72 -21.01 -3.15 -7.22
CA GLY A 72 -21.84 -1.97 -7.41
C GLY A 72 -21.45 -0.96 -8.48
N LEU A 73 -20.59 -1.23 -9.47
CA LEU A 73 -20.28 -0.21 -10.50
C LEU A 73 -19.99 -0.81 -11.87
N LYS A 74 -20.79 -0.42 -12.87
CA LYS A 74 -20.60 -0.76 -14.28
C LYS A 74 -19.91 0.39 -15.02
N SER A 75 -18.99 -0.03 -15.90
CA SER A 75 -18.33 0.67 -17.02
C SER A 75 -17.38 1.81 -16.71
N LEU A 76 -16.09 1.64 -17.02
CA LEU A 76 -15.24 2.73 -17.50
C LEU A 76 -14.28 2.27 -18.61
N ASP A 77 -14.27 3.09 -19.67
CA ASP A 77 -13.24 3.23 -20.69
C ASP A 77 -11.94 3.77 -20.08
N LEU A 78 -10.82 3.22 -20.54
CA LEU A 78 -9.55 3.14 -19.80
C LEU A 78 -8.50 4.21 -20.17
N ASN A 79 -8.90 5.41 -20.62
CA ASN A 79 -7.96 6.36 -21.23
C ASN A 79 -7.57 7.61 -20.41
N ASN A 80 -8.17 7.85 -19.24
CA ASN A 80 -7.79 8.99 -18.39
C ASN A 80 -7.40 8.51 -17.00
N GLY A 81 -6.10 8.55 -16.69
CA GLY A 81 -5.53 8.21 -15.38
C GLY A 81 -5.89 9.19 -14.26
N ASN A 82 -7.18 9.33 -13.96
CA ASN A 82 -7.68 10.21 -12.90
C ASN A 82 -8.44 9.39 -11.85
N LEU A 83 -7.71 8.94 -10.81
CA LEU A 83 -8.23 8.14 -9.68
C LEU A 83 -9.22 8.92 -8.79
N ASN A 84 -9.18 10.25 -8.84
CA ASN A 84 -10.10 11.11 -8.09
C ASN A 84 -11.58 10.89 -8.49
N ALA A 85 -11.84 10.58 -9.77
CA ALA A 85 -13.19 10.24 -10.25
C ALA A 85 -13.65 8.82 -9.84
N PHE A 86 -12.71 7.94 -9.47
CA PHE A 86 -12.96 6.57 -9.00
C PHE A 86 -13.33 6.53 -7.51
N HIS A 87 -12.67 7.34 -6.68
CA HIS A 87 -12.99 7.50 -5.25
C HIS A 87 -14.42 8.02 -5.05
N GLU A 88 -14.83 8.98 -5.88
CA GLU A 88 -16.16 9.60 -5.81
C GLU A 88 -17.28 8.68 -6.28
N SER A 89 -17.01 7.73 -7.19
CA SER A 89 -18.01 6.79 -7.71
C SER A 89 -18.14 5.51 -6.89
N SER A 90 -17.04 4.95 -6.36
CA SER A 90 -17.03 3.66 -5.61
C SER A 90 -17.52 3.78 -4.17
N PHE A 91 -17.40 4.95 -3.57
CA PHE A 91 -17.88 5.26 -2.23
C PHE A 91 -18.93 6.37 -2.21
N ALA A 92 -19.57 6.65 -3.35
CA ALA A 92 -20.62 7.67 -3.50
C ALA A 92 -21.75 7.52 -2.45
N ASN A 93 -22.03 6.27 -2.06
CA ASN A 93 -23.05 5.90 -1.07
C ASN A 93 -22.47 5.25 0.20
N ALA A 94 -21.15 5.26 0.40
CA ALA A 94 -20.56 4.62 1.56
C ALA A 94 -20.81 5.45 2.82
N VAL A 95 -21.34 4.79 3.85
CA VAL A 95 -21.44 5.37 5.19
C VAL A 95 -20.04 5.34 5.81
N TYR A 96 -19.59 6.52 6.23
CA TYR A 96 -18.30 6.67 6.89
C TYR A 96 -18.51 6.68 8.39
N ALA A 97 -17.69 5.92 9.10
CA ALA A 97 -17.73 5.90 10.54
C ALA A 97 -17.48 7.29 11.12
N THR A 98 -18.29 7.64 12.12
CA THR A 98 -18.02 8.76 13.01
C THR A 98 -17.01 8.34 14.08
N LEU A 99 -16.41 9.30 14.78
CA LEU A 99 -15.51 8.96 15.88
C LEU A 99 -16.33 8.33 17.03
N PRO A 100 -16.09 7.06 17.42
CA PRO A 100 -16.81 6.44 18.51
C PRO A 100 -16.44 7.05 19.86
N ASN A 101 -17.25 6.76 20.89
CA ASN A 101 -16.99 7.19 22.26
C ASN A 101 -15.62 6.67 22.74
N HIS A 102 -14.93 7.44 23.60
CA HIS A 102 -13.63 7.07 24.16
C HIS A 102 -13.63 5.70 24.85
N THR A 103 -14.74 5.30 25.49
CA THR A 103 -14.86 3.94 26.08
C THR A 103 -14.80 2.84 25.01
N ILE A 104 -15.41 3.07 23.86
CA ILE A 104 -15.37 2.13 22.72
C ILE A 104 -13.97 2.12 22.12
N ILE A 105 -13.33 3.29 21.96
CA ILE A 105 -11.96 3.40 21.47
C ILE A 105 -10.99 2.58 22.34
N ASP A 106 -11.04 2.78 23.67
CA ASP A 106 -10.19 2.06 24.61
C ASP A 106 -10.46 0.54 24.55
N TYR A 107 -11.73 0.12 24.45
CA TYR A 107 -12.09 -1.30 24.30
C TYR A 107 -11.59 -1.91 22.99
N LEU A 108 -11.78 -1.23 21.87
CA LEU A 108 -11.33 -1.67 20.55
C LEU A 108 -9.80 -1.76 20.50
N TRP A 109 -9.11 -0.80 21.10
CA TRP A 109 -7.66 -0.81 21.20
C TRP A 109 -7.13 -2.00 21.98
N ILE A 110 -7.67 -2.25 23.18
CA ILE A 110 -7.28 -3.41 24.00
C ILE A 110 -7.59 -4.71 23.24
N SER A 111 -8.76 -4.80 22.62
CA SER A 111 -9.14 -5.97 21.83
C SER A 111 -8.21 -6.21 20.64
N TYR A 112 -7.73 -5.16 19.98
CA TYR A 112 -6.74 -5.27 18.92
C TYR A 112 -5.42 -5.84 19.43
N ILE A 113 -4.92 -5.33 20.55
CA ILE A 113 -3.68 -5.82 21.17
C ILE A 113 -3.81 -7.31 21.49
N ASP A 114 -4.88 -7.69 22.18
CA ASP A 114 -5.05 -9.05 22.72
C ASP A 114 -5.27 -10.12 21.64
N GLU A 115 -5.97 -9.78 20.55
CA GLU A 115 -6.37 -10.77 19.54
C GLU A 115 -5.57 -10.71 18.25
N VAL A 116 -5.14 -9.52 17.85
CA VAL A 116 -4.57 -9.29 16.52
C VAL A 116 -3.08 -9.09 16.60
N HIS A 117 -2.61 -8.16 17.44
CA HIS A 117 -1.20 -7.79 17.50
C HIS A 117 -0.30 -8.96 17.92
N VAL A 118 -0.79 -9.85 18.80
CA VAL A 118 -0.09 -11.07 19.21
C VAL A 118 0.26 -11.97 18.01
N LEU A 119 -0.61 -12.03 17.01
CA LEU A 119 -0.43 -12.87 15.82
C LEU A 119 0.26 -12.10 14.68
N TYR A 120 -0.06 -10.82 14.55
CA TYR A 120 0.38 -9.96 13.45
C TYR A 120 0.92 -8.63 14.01
N PRO A 121 2.17 -8.57 14.48
CA PRO A 121 2.77 -7.38 15.05
C PRO A 121 3.19 -6.36 13.97
N ILE A 122 2.24 -5.90 13.16
CA ILE A 122 2.47 -4.99 12.02
C ILE A 122 2.80 -3.57 12.51
N ILE A 123 2.08 -3.12 13.53
CA ILE A 123 2.15 -1.73 14.01
C ILE A 123 3.02 -1.61 15.27
N ASP A 124 3.68 -0.46 15.45
CA ASP A 124 4.29 -0.10 16.72
C ASP A 124 3.20 0.30 17.74
N ILE A 125 3.08 -0.47 18.83
CA ILE A 125 2.11 -0.25 19.91
C ILE A 125 2.31 1.13 20.54
N SER A 126 3.55 1.55 20.76
CA SER A 126 3.86 2.82 21.42
C SER A 126 3.36 4.01 20.60
N ARG A 127 3.47 3.91 19.27
CA ARG A 127 2.98 4.94 18.34
C ARG A 127 1.46 5.06 18.39
N VAL A 128 0.72 3.96 18.30
CA VAL A 128 -0.76 4.00 18.30
C VAL A 128 -1.33 4.36 19.66
N ARG A 129 -0.71 3.90 20.76
CA ARG A 129 -1.08 4.32 22.12
C ARG A 129 -0.98 5.83 22.29
N LYS A 130 0.08 6.45 21.77
CA LYS A 130 0.24 7.91 21.77
C LYS A 130 -0.87 8.61 20.97
N ILE A 131 -1.18 8.11 19.78
CA ILE A 131 -2.27 8.65 18.93
C ILE A 131 -3.60 8.60 19.68
N ILE A 132 -3.93 7.48 20.31
CA ILE A 132 -5.18 7.31 21.09
C ILE A 132 -5.22 8.23 22.31
N SER A 133 -4.10 8.39 23.01
CA SER A 133 -3.99 9.35 24.13
C SER A 133 -4.20 10.79 23.65
N ASP A 134 -3.57 11.17 22.53
CA ASP A 134 -3.70 12.51 21.96
C ASP A 134 -5.12 12.76 21.44
N LEU A 135 -5.82 11.73 20.96
CA LEU A 135 -7.21 11.79 20.48
C LEU A 135 -8.21 12.11 21.60
N LYS A 136 -7.86 11.87 22.87
CA LYS A 136 -8.67 12.33 24.03
C LYS A 136 -8.64 13.86 24.19
N ASN A 137 -7.58 14.51 23.70
CA ASN A 137 -7.34 15.94 23.87
C ASN A 137 -7.44 16.75 22.57
N ARG A 138 -7.43 16.09 21.41
CA ARG A 138 -7.37 16.71 20.09
C ARG A 138 -8.40 16.12 19.15
N SER A 139 -8.88 16.93 18.21
CA SER A 139 -9.78 16.49 17.15
C SER A 139 -9.05 15.61 16.12
N MET A 140 -9.78 14.66 15.52
CA MET A 140 -9.31 13.79 14.43
C MET A 140 -8.67 14.57 13.27
N ALA A 141 -9.14 15.80 13.03
CA ALA A 141 -8.63 16.68 11.98
C ALA A 141 -7.16 17.11 12.17
N SER A 142 -6.60 16.93 13.37
CA SER A 142 -5.20 17.30 13.67
C SER A 142 -4.18 16.23 13.28
N PHE A 143 -4.62 14.98 13.09
CA PHE A 143 -3.74 13.86 12.73
C PHE A 143 -3.48 13.81 11.24
N GLY A 144 -2.32 13.28 10.85
CA GLY A 144 -1.94 13.06 9.46
C GLY A 144 -2.78 11.95 8.79
N PRO A 145 -2.79 11.86 7.45
CA PRO A 145 -3.56 10.83 6.73
C PRO A 145 -3.18 9.40 7.13
N GLY A 146 -1.88 9.10 7.27
CA GLY A 146 -1.40 7.77 7.68
C GLY A 146 -1.81 7.39 9.11
N GLU A 147 -1.79 8.35 10.04
CA GLU A 147 -2.25 8.11 11.42
C GLU A 147 -3.75 7.79 11.45
N ARG A 148 -4.55 8.52 10.67
CA ARG A 148 -5.98 8.25 10.53
C ARG A 148 -6.24 6.89 9.88
N TYR A 149 -5.47 6.55 8.85
CA TYR A 149 -5.55 5.25 8.19
C TYR A 149 -5.34 4.12 9.20
N VAL A 150 -4.22 4.15 9.94
CA VAL A 150 -3.88 3.13 10.93
C VAL A 150 -4.95 3.04 12.01
N LEU A 151 -5.41 4.17 12.54
CA LEU A 151 -6.41 4.19 13.61
C LEU A 151 -7.74 3.58 13.16
N PHE A 152 -8.27 3.99 12.01
CA PHE A 152 -9.53 3.43 11.51
C PHE A 152 -9.40 1.97 11.09
N MET A 153 -8.24 1.53 10.58
CA MET A 153 -7.98 0.10 10.32
C MET A 153 -7.96 -0.72 11.60
N VAL A 154 -7.31 -0.21 12.66
CA VAL A 154 -7.32 -0.85 13.99
C VAL A 154 -8.75 -1.00 14.51
N PHE A 155 -9.57 0.05 14.43
CA PHE A 155 -10.98 0.00 14.84
C PHE A 155 -11.78 -0.99 13.99
N ALA A 156 -11.61 -0.99 12.67
CA ALA A 156 -12.30 -1.91 11.77
C ALA A 156 -12.00 -3.37 12.14
N ILE A 157 -10.72 -3.72 12.26
CA ILE A 157 -10.29 -5.10 12.56
C ILE A 157 -10.74 -5.51 13.97
N ALA A 158 -10.53 -4.66 14.98
CA ALA A 158 -10.91 -4.97 16.35
C ALA A 158 -12.42 -5.11 16.54
N SER A 159 -13.19 -4.22 15.90
CA SER A 159 -14.64 -4.26 15.91
C SER A 159 -15.13 -5.56 15.25
N TYR A 160 -14.54 -5.96 14.11
CA TYR A 160 -14.86 -7.22 13.45
C TYR A 160 -14.58 -8.45 14.33
N CYS A 161 -13.40 -8.53 14.96
CA CYS A 161 -13.04 -9.65 15.83
C CYS A 161 -13.93 -9.72 17.09
N SER A 162 -14.37 -8.56 17.58
CA SER A 162 -15.16 -8.46 18.82
C SER A 162 -16.68 -8.53 18.62
N GLN A 163 -17.19 -8.66 17.38
CA GLN A 163 -18.64 -8.67 17.10
C GLN A 163 -19.44 -9.70 17.91
N ASN A 164 -18.84 -10.87 18.16
CA ASN A 164 -19.49 -11.97 18.87
C ASN A 164 -19.38 -11.86 20.41
N LYS A 165 -18.65 -10.87 20.93
CA LYS A 165 -18.47 -10.68 22.37
C LYS A 165 -19.62 -9.87 22.95
N LYS A 166 -20.24 -10.40 24.00
CA LYS A 166 -21.33 -9.72 24.73
C LYS A 166 -20.90 -8.35 25.27
N THR A 167 -19.66 -8.24 25.74
CA THR A 167 -19.10 -6.97 26.25
C THR A 167 -19.11 -5.88 25.18
N TYR A 168 -18.71 -6.19 23.94
CA TYR A 168 -18.73 -5.24 22.84
C TYR A 168 -20.15 -4.85 22.44
N GLN A 169 -21.06 -5.84 22.36
CA GLN A 169 -22.47 -5.59 22.02
C GLN A 169 -23.17 -4.66 23.03
N GLN A 170 -22.78 -4.72 24.32
CA GLN A 170 -23.31 -3.84 25.36
C GLN A 170 -22.86 -2.38 25.23
N LEU A 171 -21.71 -2.13 24.60
CA LEU A 171 -21.20 -0.78 24.36
C LEU A 171 -22.03 -0.02 23.31
N LYS A 172 -22.84 -0.74 22.51
CA LYS A 172 -23.71 -0.18 21.47
C LYS A 172 -22.96 0.80 20.57
N ASP A 173 -21.91 0.30 19.91
CA ASP A 173 -21.20 1.07 18.90
C ASP A 173 -22.17 1.43 17.75
N ASP A 174 -22.24 2.72 17.44
CA ASP A 174 -23.09 3.24 16.36
C ASP A 174 -22.50 2.92 14.98
N ASN A 175 -21.20 2.60 14.92
CA ASN A 175 -20.51 2.31 13.67
C ASN A 175 -20.32 0.81 13.44
N LEU A 176 -20.40 0.38 12.19
CA LEU A 176 -20.10 -0.99 11.77
C LEU A 176 -18.61 -1.15 11.38
N PRO A 177 -18.01 -2.35 11.48
CA PRO A 177 -16.62 -2.55 11.04
C PRO A 177 -16.35 -2.11 9.61
N ARG A 178 -17.31 -2.33 8.70
CA ARG A 178 -17.20 -1.92 7.30
C ARG A 178 -17.16 -0.40 7.12
N GLU A 179 -17.79 0.35 8.02
CA GLU A 179 -17.79 1.82 8.00
C GLU A 179 -16.46 2.37 8.51
N TYR A 180 -15.86 1.74 9.52
CA TYR A 180 -14.48 2.04 9.93
C TYR A 180 -13.50 1.73 8.80
N PHE A 181 -13.66 0.60 8.13
CA PHE A 181 -12.84 0.23 6.97
C PHE A 181 -12.99 1.25 5.83
N ALA A 182 -14.23 1.64 5.48
CA ALA A 182 -14.48 2.65 4.44
C ALA A 182 -13.84 4.00 4.82
N SER A 183 -13.93 4.41 6.08
CA SER A 183 -13.24 5.61 6.59
C SER A 183 -11.72 5.51 6.49
N ALA A 184 -11.14 4.35 6.80
CA ALA A 184 -9.71 4.12 6.64
C ALA A 184 -9.28 4.19 5.18
N PHE A 185 -10.00 3.51 4.30
CA PHE A 185 -9.63 3.33 2.89
C PHE A 185 -9.47 4.66 2.13
N LYS A 186 -10.24 5.70 2.52
CA LYS A 186 -10.09 7.08 2.02
C LYS A 186 -8.67 7.64 2.15
N TYR A 187 -7.93 7.21 3.16
CA TYR A 187 -6.59 7.69 3.47
C TYR A 187 -5.48 6.80 2.89
N LEU A 188 -5.82 5.70 2.21
CA LEU A 188 -4.84 4.76 1.67
C LEU A 188 -3.95 5.43 0.61
N GLU A 189 -4.53 6.15 -0.34
CA GLU A 189 -3.77 6.83 -1.40
C GLU A 189 -2.81 7.88 -0.81
N ALA A 190 -3.29 8.66 0.16
CA ALA A 190 -2.48 9.66 0.85
C ALA A 190 -1.31 9.05 1.61
N THR A 191 -1.41 7.78 2.03
CA THR A 191 -0.33 7.05 2.69
C THR A 191 0.77 6.62 1.71
N GLY A 192 0.46 6.51 0.41
CA GLY A 192 1.46 6.30 -0.64
C GLY A 192 2.49 7.42 -0.75
N SER A 193 2.16 8.64 -0.31
CA SER A 193 3.11 9.76 -0.26
C SER A 193 4.08 9.69 0.92
N GLY A 194 3.92 8.73 1.83
CA GLY A 194 4.78 8.51 2.99
C GLY A 194 6.05 7.72 2.66
N SER A 195 6.70 7.21 3.71
CA SER A 195 7.82 6.28 3.58
C SER A 195 7.37 4.93 3.00
N GLN A 196 8.29 4.21 2.34
CA GLN A 196 7.98 2.86 1.83
C GLN A 196 7.54 1.90 2.94
N GLU A 197 8.11 2.03 4.15
CA GLU A 197 7.71 1.23 5.31
C GLU A 197 6.25 1.50 5.72
N GLU A 198 5.80 2.77 5.70
CA GLU A 198 4.40 3.13 6.00
C GLU A 198 3.43 2.64 4.94
N LEU A 199 3.85 2.64 3.67
CA LEU A 199 3.06 2.06 2.59
C LEU A 199 2.90 0.55 2.77
N ILE A 200 3.99 -0.17 3.04
CA ILE A 200 3.99 -1.62 3.29
C ILE A 200 3.09 -1.93 4.48
N GLU A 201 3.28 -1.23 5.61
CA GLU A 201 2.46 -1.38 6.81
C GLU A 201 0.96 -1.20 6.50
N SER A 202 0.63 -0.20 5.69
CA SER A 202 -0.76 0.08 5.32
C SER A 202 -1.36 -1.02 4.45
N LEU A 203 -0.60 -1.52 3.48
CA LEU A 203 -1.03 -2.62 2.62
C LEU A 203 -1.10 -3.96 3.38
N GLU A 204 -0.26 -4.17 4.38
CA GLU A 204 -0.36 -5.30 5.31
C GLU A 204 -1.64 -5.25 6.14
N MET A 205 -1.99 -4.09 6.68
CA MET A 205 -3.26 -3.89 7.38
C MET A 205 -4.46 -4.14 6.46
N LEU A 206 -4.40 -3.70 5.20
CA LEU A 206 -5.42 -4.00 4.19
C LEU A 206 -5.51 -5.51 3.87
N THR A 207 -4.36 -6.17 3.79
CA THR A 207 -4.27 -7.62 3.57
C THR A 207 -4.90 -8.38 4.73
N LEU A 208 -4.57 -7.98 5.96
CA LEU A 208 -5.11 -8.55 7.19
C LEU A 208 -6.63 -8.38 7.27
N TRP A 209 -7.15 -7.18 6.99
CA TRP A 209 -8.58 -6.93 6.90
C TRP A 209 -9.24 -7.87 5.89
N SER A 210 -8.68 -7.99 4.69
CA SER A 210 -9.23 -8.84 3.62
C SER A 210 -9.24 -10.32 4.00
N LEU A 211 -8.21 -10.79 4.72
CA LEU A 211 -8.13 -12.16 5.26
C LEU A 211 -9.19 -12.43 6.33
N ILE A 212 -9.37 -11.50 7.27
CA ILE A 212 -10.27 -11.70 8.42
C ILE A 212 -11.73 -11.53 8.02
N SER A 213 -12.04 -10.50 7.23
CA SER A 213 -13.41 -10.17 6.85
C SER A 213 -14.03 -11.16 5.86
N ASN A 214 -13.20 -12.04 5.27
CA ASN A 214 -13.56 -12.87 4.10
C ASN A 214 -14.20 -12.06 2.97
N ASP A 215 -13.93 -10.75 2.94
CA ASP A 215 -14.41 -9.87 1.90
C ASP A 215 -13.63 -10.23 0.64
N SER A 216 -14.33 -10.53 -0.46
CA SER A 216 -13.71 -10.90 -1.74
C SER A 216 -13.13 -9.67 -2.44
N THR A 217 -12.35 -8.88 -1.71
CA THR A 217 -11.67 -7.66 -2.13
C THR A 217 -10.58 -8.01 -3.13
N GLY A 218 -11.00 -8.21 -4.38
CA GLY A 218 -10.08 -8.47 -5.46
C GLY A 218 -9.21 -9.70 -5.26
N ASN A 219 -8.18 -9.81 -6.08
CA ASN A 219 -7.28 -10.96 -6.05
C ASN A 219 -6.32 -10.81 -4.86
N LEU A 220 -6.75 -11.19 -3.64
CA LEU A 220 -5.99 -11.12 -2.37
C LEU A 220 -4.54 -11.61 -2.54
N TRP A 221 -4.37 -12.70 -3.29
CA TRP A 221 -3.07 -13.20 -3.73
C TRP A 221 -2.19 -12.15 -4.39
N LYS A 222 -2.73 -11.38 -5.35
CA LYS A 222 -1.96 -10.33 -6.02
C LYS A 222 -1.60 -9.23 -5.00
N LEU A 223 -2.51 -8.87 -4.07
CA LEU A 223 -2.22 -7.88 -3.01
C LEU A 223 -1.06 -8.35 -2.15
N THR A 224 -1.14 -9.57 -1.63
CA THR A 224 -0.09 -10.14 -0.79
C THR A 224 1.23 -10.28 -1.56
N ARG A 225 1.18 -10.67 -2.84
CA ARG A 225 2.37 -10.72 -3.70
C ARG A 225 2.99 -9.33 -3.92
N HIS A 226 2.16 -8.30 -4.04
CA HIS A 226 2.63 -6.93 -4.15
C HIS A 226 3.32 -6.47 -2.86
N VAL A 227 2.73 -6.73 -1.70
CA VAL A 227 3.34 -6.47 -0.39
C VAL A 227 4.70 -7.16 -0.26
N VAL A 228 4.78 -8.47 -0.55
CA VAL A 228 6.05 -9.22 -0.52
C VAL A 228 7.08 -8.61 -1.48
N THR A 229 6.66 -8.19 -2.67
CA THR A 229 7.55 -7.54 -3.64
C THR A 229 8.11 -6.24 -3.07
N LEU A 230 7.29 -5.39 -2.45
CA LEU A 230 7.75 -4.15 -1.81
C LEU A 230 8.72 -4.44 -0.65
N CYS A 231 8.45 -5.46 0.17
CA CYS A 231 9.38 -5.89 1.23
C CYS A 231 10.72 -6.39 0.65
N ILE A 232 10.70 -7.06 -0.51
CA ILE A 232 11.91 -7.50 -1.20
C ILE A 232 12.70 -6.31 -1.73
N GLU A 233 12.04 -5.36 -2.38
CA GLU A 233 12.63 -4.12 -2.92
C GLU A 233 13.28 -3.27 -1.81
N LEU A 234 12.61 -3.16 -0.65
CA LEU A 234 13.16 -2.46 0.51
C LEU A 234 14.28 -3.24 1.21
N GLY A 235 14.46 -4.53 0.86
CA GLY A 235 15.49 -5.39 1.45
C GLY A 235 15.14 -5.98 2.81
N CYS A 236 13.87 -5.95 3.23
CA CYS A 236 13.43 -6.46 4.53
C CYS A 236 13.66 -7.96 4.72
N HIS A 237 13.80 -8.72 3.62
CA HIS A 237 14.08 -10.16 3.61
C HIS A 237 15.55 -10.52 3.88
N ARG A 238 16.44 -9.52 4.00
CA ARG A 238 17.88 -9.72 4.16
C ARG A 238 18.37 -9.13 5.47
N TYR A 239 19.34 -9.80 6.07
CA TYR A 239 20.14 -9.26 7.15
C TYR A 239 21.53 -8.90 6.64
N ASN A 240 22.04 -7.72 7.03
CA ASN A 240 23.42 -7.34 6.77
C ASN A 240 23.95 -6.52 7.96
N PRO A 241 24.97 -7.03 8.69
CA PRO A 241 25.52 -6.33 9.86
C PRO A 241 26.23 -5.02 9.50
N ASN A 242 26.55 -4.80 8.22
CA ASN A 242 27.21 -3.58 7.75
C ASN A 242 26.22 -2.46 7.39
N TRP A 243 24.91 -2.72 7.47
CA TRP A 243 23.90 -1.68 7.30
C TRP A 243 23.79 -0.85 8.56
N ASP A 244 23.99 0.46 8.43
CA ASP A 244 23.79 1.42 9.52
C ASP A 244 22.30 1.76 9.65
N ILE A 245 21.52 0.75 10.05
CA ILE A 245 20.08 0.88 10.28
C ILE A 245 19.86 0.73 11.79
N GLY A 246 19.34 1.77 12.43
CA GLY A 246 19.06 1.76 13.87
C GLY A 246 18.19 0.57 14.28
N GLU A 247 18.40 0.07 15.50
CA GLU A 247 17.73 -1.14 16.02
C GLU A 247 16.20 -1.08 15.88
N SER A 248 15.59 0.06 16.17
CA SER A 248 14.14 0.27 16.04
C SER A 248 13.64 0.13 14.60
N THR A 249 14.42 0.58 13.61
CA THR A 249 14.05 0.47 12.19
C THR A 249 14.28 -0.94 11.68
N THR A 250 15.36 -1.59 12.12
CA THR A 250 15.64 -3.00 11.81
C THR A 250 14.52 -3.89 12.32
N GLU A 251 14.08 -3.69 13.57
CA GLU A 251 12.99 -4.46 14.15
C GLU A 251 11.66 -4.23 13.41
N ARG A 252 11.37 -2.97 13.03
CA ARG A 252 10.19 -2.66 12.20
C ARG A 252 10.23 -3.41 10.86
N ARG A 253 11.38 -3.40 10.17
CA ARG A 253 11.54 -4.12 8.88
C ARG A 253 11.39 -5.63 9.03
N ASN A 254 11.95 -6.20 10.09
CA ASN A 254 11.78 -7.63 10.39
C ASN A 254 10.30 -7.96 10.58
N ARG A 255 9.55 -7.16 11.34
CA ARG A 255 8.10 -7.38 11.54
C ARG A 255 7.29 -7.32 10.26
N LEU A 256 7.51 -6.28 9.44
CA LEU A 256 6.86 -6.16 8.13
C LEU A 256 7.18 -7.40 7.28
N TRP A 257 8.46 -7.79 7.21
CA TRP A 257 8.85 -8.99 6.46
C TRP A 257 8.12 -10.25 6.91
N TRP A 258 8.15 -10.55 8.20
CA TRP A 258 7.56 -11.79 8.72
C TRP A 258 6.03 -11.78 8.65
N CYS A 259 5.38 -10.62 8.79
CA CYS A 259 3.94 -10.48 8.56
C CYS A 259 3.58 -10.73 7.09
N ALA A 260 4.24 -10.06 6.15
CA ALA A 260 4.05 -10.27 4.71
C ALA A 260 4.29 -11.74 4.29
N PHE A 261 5.34 -12.35 4.85
CA PHE A 261 5.69 -13.75 4.62
C PHE A 261 4.60 -14.72 5.11
N MET A 262 4.03 -14.47 6.29
CA MET A 262 2.93 -15.28 6.82
C MET A 262 1.67 -15.13 5.98
N PHE A 263 1.31 -13.90 5.60
CA PHE A 263 0.15 -13.66 4.73
C PHE A 263 0.30 -14.36 3.38
N GLU A 264 1.48 -14.30 2.73
CA GLU A 264 1.66 -14.95 1.43
C GLU A 264 1.46 -16.45 1.53
N ARG A 265 2.00 -17.07 2.59
CA ARG A 265 1.85 -18.52 2.80
C ARG A 265 0.40 -18.90 3.08
N GLN A 266 -0.31 -18.15 3.91
CA GLN A 266 -1.71 -18.40 4.18
C GLN A 266 -2.54 -18.35 2.89
N VAL A 267 -2.36 -17.30 2.08
CA VAL A 267 -3.09 -17.13 0.81
C VAL A 267 -2.66 -18.16 -0.23
N ALA A 268 -1.37 -18.49 -0.32
CA ALA A 268 -0.84 -19.52 -1.20
C ALA A 268 -1.47 -20.89 -0.91
N VAL A 269 -1.55 -21.27 0.37
CA VAL A 269 -2.19 -22.52 0.81
C VAL A 269 -3.68 -22.53 0.48
N GLN A 270 -4.39 -21.43 0.72
CA GLN A 270 -5.82 -21.31 0.40
C GLN A 270 -6.12 -21.35 -1.10
N THR A 271 -5.22 -20.82 -1.94
CA THR A 271 -5.45 -20.67 -3.39
C THR A 271 -4.71 -21.68 -4.27
N GLY A 272 -3.81 -22.48 -3.70
CA GLY A 272 -2.97 -23.44 -4.43
C GLY A 272 -1.90 -22.77 -5.31
N ARG A 273 -1.50 -21.53 -5.01
CA ARG A 273 -0.56 -20.74 -5.83
C ARG A 273 0.87 -20.79 -5.30
N VAL A 274 1.83 -20.42 -6.15
CA VAL A 274 3.28 -20.58 -5.90
C VAL A 274 3.92 -19.37 -5.21
N LEU A 275 4.61 -19.59 -4.10
CA LEU A 275 5.28 -18.54 -3.31
C LEU A 275 6.24 -17.67 -4.14
N SER A 276 6.41 -16.40 -3.74
CA SER A 276 7.27 -15.45 -4.46
C SER A 276 8.76 -15.69 -4.22
N ILE A 277 9.14 -16.15 -3.02
CA ILE A 277 10.53 -16.37 -2.63
C ILE A 277 10.75 -17.78 -2.08
N ARG A 278 11.94 -18.33 -2.31
CA ARG A 278 12.36 -19.60 -1.70
C ARG A 278 12.98 -19.33 -0.33
N SER A 279 12.86 -20.27 0.59
CA SER A 279 13.38 -20.11 1.96
C SER A 279 14.89 -19.87 2.02
N GLN A 280 15.67 -20.37 1.05
CA GLN A 280 17.12 -20.18 1.01
C GLN A 280 17.55 -18.76 0.64
N ALA A 281 16.63 -17.91 0.16
CA ALA A 281 16.91 -16.51 -0.20
C ALA A 281 16.49 -15.54 0.92
N ILE A 282 16.18 -16.04 2.11
CA ILE A 282 15.70 -15.26 3.24
C ILE A 282 16.77 -15.31 4.33
N ASP A 283 17.36 -14.15 4.60
CA ASP A 283 18.39 -13.99 5.64
C ASP A 283 17.89 -13.12 6.81
N ALA A 284 16.63 -12.64 6.77
CA ALA A 284 16.06 -11.78 7.80
C ALA A 284 16.06 -12.43 9.19
N GLU A 285 16.44 -11.65 10.21
CA GLU A 285 16.33 -12.09 11.60
C GLU A 285 14.86 -12.19 12.01
N LEU A 286 14.55 -13.10 12.94
CA LEU A 286 13.22 -13.18 13.55
C LEU A 286 12.95 -11.92 14.38
N PRO A 287 11.69 -11.44 14.47
CA PRO A 287 11.33 -10.30 15.30
C PRO A 287 11.67 -10.59 16.77
N LYS A 288 12.19 -9.58 17.47
CA LYS A 288 12.55 -9.68 18.88
C LYS A 288 11.51 -8.96 19.72
N PHE A 289 11.13 -9.58 20.84
CA PHE A 289 10.30 -8.91 21.82
C PHE A 289 11.09 -7.75 22.45
N SER A 290 10.49 -6.56 22.44
CA SER A 290 11.04 -5.35 23.05
C SER A 290 10.11 -4.81 24.12
N ASP A 291 10.61 -3.94 25.00
CA ASP A 291 9.78 -3.28 26.03
C ASP A 291 8.62 -2.48 25.41
N ARG A 292 8.76 -2.05 24.14
CA ARG A 292 7.70 -1.34 23.39
C ARG A 292 6.54 -2.24 22.98
N ASP A 293 6.72 -3.55 23.05
CA ASP A 293 5.71 -4.56 22.76
C ASP A 293 4.96 -5.04 24.02
N ALA A 294 5.24 -4.43 25.17
CA ALA A 294 4.52 -4.73 26.38
C ALA A 294 3.01 -4.47 26.17
N LEU A 295 2.24 -5.56 26.18
CA LEU A 295 0.78 -5.58 26.00
C LEU A 295 0.04 -4.99 27.22
N THR A 296 0.67 -4.08 27.97
CA THR A 296 0.06 -3.46 29.14
C THR A 296 -1.14 -2.62 28.71
N ALA A 297 -2.23 -2.76 29.45
CA ALA A 297 -3.42 -1.92 29.31
C ALA A 297 -3.21 -0.48 29.82
N GLU A 298 -2.06 -0.23 30.47
CA GLU A 298 -1.62 1.08 31.01
C GLU A 298 -0.70 1.84 30.04
#